data_AF-A0A9P4XLG3-F1
#
_entry.id   AF-A0A9P4XLG3-F1
#
_cell.length_a   1.000
_cell.length_b   1.000
_cell.length_c   1.000
_cell.angle_alpha   90.00
_cell.angle_beta   90.00
_cell.angle_gamma   90.00
#
_symmetry.space_group_name_H-M   'P 1'
#
loop_
_entity.id
_entity.type
_entity.pdbx_description
1 polymer ?
#
loop_
_entity_poly.entity_id
_entity_poly.type
_entity_poly.pdbx_seq_one_letter_code
_entity_poly.pdbx_strand_id
1 'polypeptide(L)'
;MTLSSDANRAQITRSLSVAAFVLENTAESWDAIQSIIGLPEALYVVGKTLPILPILLKSLESSIKNNEETKDSKESFAAAYRFAELSQQQAKYFDAIFDAVSSTDNHNTKEQKYRIAANKCGGRPIEAILKDLLQQAAGLATKLVADEDLKSALKAAYDEVAKLTPSLAEDVEGHVAINNYGDGVQLYHAGEGDQNHCTGGNQYNGNGYNFHTSSPPKDEGSRTNEQKEEEEKQRDQRR
;
A
#
# COMPACT_ATOMS: atom_id res chain seq x y z
N MET A 1 -6.45 -5.20 -39.88
CA MET A 1 -7.85 -5.53 -40.26
C MET A 1 -8.76 -4.73 -39.37
N THR A 2 -9.43 -3.71 -39.89
CA THR A 2 -10.39 -2.90 -39.13
C THR A 2 -11.70 -3.67 -39.02
N LEU A 3 -12.12 -4.00 -37.79
CA LEU A 3 -13.43 -4.59 -37.51
C LEU A 3 -14.55 -3.68 -38.07
N SER A 4 -15.61 -4.28 -38.61
CA SER A 4 -16.81 -3.54 -39.06
C SER A 4 -17.42 -2.76 -37.88
N SER A 5 -18.01 -1.59 -38.15
CA SER A 5 -18.70 -0.74 -37.17
C SER A 5 -19.70 -1.53 -36.31
N ASP A 6 -20.47 -2.43 -36.94
CA ASP A 6 -21.44 -3.28 -36.22
C ASP A 6 -20.78 -4.29 -35.27
N ALA A 7 -19.64 -4.86 -35.65
CA ALA A 7 -18.89 -5.79 -34.81
C ALA A 7 -18.29 -5.08 -33.59
N ASN A 8 -17.80 -3.85 -33.79
CA ASN A 8 -17.32 -3.01 -32.70
C ASN A 8 -18.46 -2.62 -31.75
N ARG A 9 -19.61 -2.19 -32.29
CA ARG A 9 -20.80 -1.87 -31.47
C ARG A 9 -21.24 -3.06 -30.63
N ALA A 10 -21.33 -4.25 -31.22
CA ALA A 10 -21.69 -5.47 -30.51
C ALA A 10 -20.71 -5.81 -29.37
N GLN A 11 -19.40 -5.63 -29.60
CA GLN A 11 -18.38 -5.82 -28.57
C GLN A 11 -18.56 -4.82 -27.42
N ILE A 12 -18.80 -3.55 -27.72
CA ILE A 12 -19.00 -2.50 -26.70
C ILE A 12 -20.23 -2.79 -25.87
N THR A 13 -21.37 -3.08 -26.50
CA THR A 13 -22.61 -3.40 -25.78
C THR A 13 -22.43 -4.64 -24.91
N ARG A 14 -21.72 -5.67 -25.39
CA ARG A 14 -21.43 -6.87 -24.60
C ARG A 14 -20.57 -6.54 -23.38
N SER A 15 -19.55 -5.70 -23.54
CA SER A 15 -18.68 -5.28 -22.44
C SER A 15 -19.47 -4.53 -21.37
N LEU A 16 -20.38 -3.63 -21.79
CA LEU A 16 -21.28 -2.90 -20.89
C LEU A 16 -22.22 -3.84 -20.11
N SER A 17 -22.84 -4.81 -20.80
CA SER A 17 -23.72 -5.77 -20.11
C SER A 17 -22.97 -6.61 -19.08
N VAL A 18 -21.75 -7.06 -19.41
CA VAL A 18 -20.92 -7.83 -18.47
C VAL A 18 -20.53 -6.96 -17.28
N ALA A 19 -20.11 -5.71 -17.51
CA ALA A 19 -19.77 -4.78 -16.44
C ALA A 19 -20.96 -4.50 -15.52
N ALA A 20 -22.16 -4.31 -16.08
CA ALA A 20 -23.38 -4.10 -15.31
C ALA A 20 -23.69 -5.31 -14.43
N PHE A 21 -23.63 -6.51 -14.99
CA PHE A 21 -23.86 -7.76 -14.26
C PHE A 21 -22.87 -7.96 -13.11
N VAL A 22 -21.58 -7.74 -13.35
CA VAL A 22 -20.56 -7.92 -12.31
C VAL A 22 -20.77 -6.90 -11.18
N LEU A 23 -21.01 -5.63 -11.49
CA LEU A 23 -21.28 -4.61 -10.46
C LEU A 23 -22.59 -4.82 -9.72
N GLU A 24 -23.61 -5.39 -10.36
CA GLU A 24 -24.85 -5.83 -9.70
C GLU A 24 -24.56 -6.88 -8.64
N ASN A 25 -23.81 -7.93 -8.99
CA ASN A 25 -23.42 -8.96 -8.03
C ASN A 25 -22.55 -8.42 -6.88
N THR A 26 -21.65 -7.48 -7.18
CA THR A 26 -20.85 -6.78 -6.16
C THR A 26 -21.74 -5.96 -5.22
N ALA A 27 -22.75 -5.27 -5.75
CA ALA A 27 -23.70 -4.52 -4.95
C ALA A 27 -24.59 -5.45 -4.09
N GLU A 28 -24.98 -6.62 -4.59
CA GLU A 28 -25.68 -7.63 -3.80
C GLU A 28 -24.80 -8.20 -2.67
N SER A 29 -23.49 -8.33 -2.91
CA SER A 29 -22.53 -8.73 -1.87
C SER A 29 -22.48 -7.72 -0.72
N TRP A 30 -22.70 -6.43 -1.00
CA TRP A 30 -22.84 -5.41 0.04
C TRP A 30 -24.06 -5.65 0.94
N ASP A 31 -25.20 -6.07 0.38
CA ASP A 31 -26.41 -6.32 1.17
C ASP A 31 -26.22 -7.41 2.23
N ALA A 32 -25.33 -8.38 1.97
CA ALA A 32 -24.96 -9.42 2.93
C ALA A 32 -24.11 -8.90 4.10
N ILE A 33 -23.37 -7.80 3.91
CA ILE A 33 -22.42 -7.27 4.91
C ILE A 33 -22.83 -5.95 5.55
N GLN A 34 -23.87 -5.27 5.06
CA GLN A 34 -24.32 -3.98 5.58
C GLN A 34 -24.72 -4.00 7.07
N SER A 35 -25.04 -5.18 7.62
CA SER A 35 -25.38 -5.37 9.04
C SER A 35 -24.17 -5.52 9.96
N ILE A 36 -22.96 -5.67 9.40
CA ILE A 36 -21.73 -5.77 10.18
C ILE A 36 -21.46 -4.42 10.84
N ILE A 37 -21.20 -4.44 12.15
CA ILE A 37 -20.87 -3.26 12.95
C ILE A 37 -19.35 -3.05 12.97
N GLY A 38 -18.90 -1.80 12.95
CA GLY A 38 -17.49 -1.43 13.10
C GLY A 38 -16.70 -1.41 11.79
N LEU A 39 -17.39 -1.27 10.64
CA LEU A 39 -16.74 -0.94 9.38
C LEU A 39 -16.48 0.57 9.28
N PRO A 40 -15.47 0.99 8.51
CA PRO A 40 -15.29 2.41 8.18
C PRO A 40 -16.54 3.00 7.51
N GLU A 41 -16.87 4.26 7.82
CA GLU A 41 -18.00 4.99 7.22
C GLU A 41 -18.00 4.92 5.68
N ALA A 42 -16.80 5.04 5.09
CA ALA A 42 -16.61 4.95 3.65
C ALA A 42 -17.18 3.66 3.03
N LEU A 43 -17.08 2.51 3.71
CA LEU A 43 -17.63 1.25 3.19
C LEU A 43 -19.16 1.32 3.10
N TYR A 44 -19.83 1.92 4.09
CA TYR A 44 -21.29 2.05 4.07
C TYR A 44 -21.77 2.97 2.95
N VAL A 45 -21.11 4.11 2.76
CA VAL A 45 -21.45 5.05 1.69
C VAL A 45 -21.17 4.44 0.32
N VAL A 46 -20.02 3.76 0.16
CA VAL A 46 -19.69 3.05 -1.08
C VAL A 46 -20.74 2.00 -1.40
N GLY A 47 -21.07 1.13 -0.44
CA GLY A 47 -22.03 0.05 -0.62
C GLY A 47 -23.41 0.53 -1.08
N LYS A 48 -23.91 1.61 -0.47
CA LYS A 48 -25.20 2.24 -0.86
C LYS A 48 -25.17 2.89 -2.23
N THR A 49 -24.00 3.35 -2.66
CA THR A 49 -23.84 4.10 -3.91
C THR A 49 -23.60 3.17 -5.10
N LEU A 50 -22.96 2.02 -4.91
CA LEU A 50 -22.63 1.06 -5.98
C LEU A 50 -23.78 0.71 -6.94
N PRO A 51 -25.04 0.51 -6.48
CA PRO A 51 -26.16 0.18 -7.37
C PRO A 51 -26.44 1.18 -8.49
N ILE A 52 -25.96 2.44 -8.40
CA ILE A 52 -26.17 3.44 -9.46
C ILE A 52 -25.37 3.14 -10.74
N LEU A 53 -24.23 2.48 -10.62
CA LEU A 53 -23.30 2.25 -11.73
C LEU A 53 -23.83 1.20 -12.73
N PRO A 54 -24.40 0.06 -12.30
CA PRO A 54 -25.08 -0.86 -13.21
C PRO A 54 -26.22 -0.22 -14.00
N ILE A 55 -27.00 0.66 -13.36
CA ILE A 55 -28.09 1.40 -14.02
C ILE A 55 -27.53 2.27 -15.14
N LEU A 56 -26.43 2.98 -14.88
CA LEU A 56 -25.73 3.74 -15.93
C LEU A 56 -25.22 2.84 -17.05
N LEU A 57 -24.56 1.73 -16.74
CA LEU A 57 -24.01 0.83 -17.75
C LEU A 57 -25.09 0.27 -18.68
N LYS A 58 -26.25 -0.10 -18.13
CA LYS A 58 -27.44 -0.50 -18.91
C LYS A 58 -27.98 0.64 -19.76
N SER A 59 -28.04 1.86 -19.22
CA SER A 59 -28.46 3.06 -19.97
C SER A 59 -27.50 3.36 -21.13
N LEU A 60 -26.18 3.27 -20.91
CA LEU A 60 -25.16 3.40 -21.95
C LEU A 60 -25.32 2.32 -23.02
N GLU A 61 -25.58 1.07 -22.63
CA GLU A 61 -25.83 -0.02 -23.56
C GLU A 61 -27.03 0.28 -24.46
N SER A 62 -28.16 0.71 -23.88
CA SER A 62 -29.36 1.11 -24.61
C SER A 62 -29.10 2.29 -25.55
N SER A 63 -28.39 3.32 -25.08
CA SER A 63 -28.01 4.47 -25.91
C SER A 63 -27.15 4.07 -27.10
N ILE A 64 -26.19 3.16 -26.91
CA ILE A 64 -25.30 2.72 -28.00
C ILE A 64 -26.05 1.83 -29.00
N LYS A 65 -26.99 0.99 -28.55
CA LYS A 65 -27.81 0.16 -29.45
C LYS A 65 -28.74 0.98 -30.35
N ASN A 66 -29.25 2.11 -29.83
CA ASN A 66 -30.30 2.88 -30.49
C ASN A 66 -29.79 4.09 -31.30
N ASN A 67 -28.52 4.49 -31.14
CA ASN A 67 -27.96 5.65 -31.84
C ASN A 67 -27.22 5.27 -33.13
N GLU A 68 -27.38 6.09 -34.16
CA GLU A 68 -26.53 6.03 -35.35
C GLU A 68 -25.11 6.54 -35.03
N GLU A 69 -24.10 5.84 -35.54
CA GLU A 69 -22.70 6.15 -35.25
C GLU A 69 -22.24 7.40 -36.04
N THR A 70 -22.12 8.54 -35.35
CA THR A 70 -21.52 9.77 -35.86
C THR A 70 -20.03 9.83 -35.51
N LYS A 71 -19.28 10.79 -36.09
CA LYS A 71 -17.87 11.00 -35.71
C LYS A 71 -17.71 11.33 -34.22
N ASP A 72 -18.62 12.12 -33.67
CA ASP A 72 -18.58 12.53 -32.26
C ASP A 72 -19.04 11.40 -31.32
N SER A 73 -19.88 10.49 -31.79
CA SER A 73 -20.30 9.32 -31.00
C SER A 73 -19.21 8.25 -30.91
N LYS A 74 -18.28 8.17 -31.89
CA LYS A 74 -17.16 7.18 -31.87
C LYS A 74 -16.25 7.32 -30.67
N GLU A 75 -15.84 8.55 -30.34
CA GLU A 75 -14.99 8.80 -29.17
C GLU A 75 -15.73 8.45 -27.88
N SER A 76 -17.00 8.82 -27.80
CA SER A 76 -17.85 8.52 -26.64
C SER A 76 -18.09 7.01 -26.48
N PHE A 77 -18.23 6.25 -27.58
CA PHE A 77 -18.36 4.79 -27.55
C PHE A 77 -17.06 4.11 -27.10
N ALA A 78 -15.90 4.59 -27.56
CA ALA A 78 -14.62 4.12 -27.08
C ALA A 78 -14.42 4.41 -25.58
N ALA A 79 -14.85 5.58 -25.12
CA ALA A 79 -14.82 5.93 -23.70
C ALA A 79 -15.76 5.04 -22.88
N ALA A 80 -16.96 4.73 -23.39
CA ALA A 80 -17.89 3.79 -22.75
C ALA A 80 -17.30 2.37 -22.64
N TYR A 81 -16.59 1.90 -23.68
CA TYR A 81 -15.89 0.62 -23.64
C TYR A 81 -14.82 0.57 -22.54
N ARG A 82 -13.95 1.58 -22.48
CA ARG A 82 -12.91 1.69 -21.45
C ARG A 82 -13.51 1.77 -20.05
N PHE A 83 -14.61 2.49 -19.90
CA PHE A 83 -15.34 2.56 -18.64
C PHE A 83 -15.94 1.21 -18.23
N ALA A 84 -16.44 0.41 -19.19
CA ALA A 84 -16.90 -0.95 -18.92
C ALA A 84 -15.76 -1.86 -18.44
N GLU A 85 -14.58 -1.79 -19.06
CA GLU A 85 -13.39 -2.54 -18.64
C GLU A 85 -12.92 -2.10 -17.23
N LEU A 86 -12.88 -0.79 -16.98
CA LEU A 86 -12.53 -0.25 -15.67
C LEU A 86 -13.52 -0.71 -14.60
N SER A 87 -14.82 -0.65 -14.89
CA SER A 87 -15.89 -1.08 -13.98
C SER A 87 -15.73 -2.54 -13.56
N GLN A 88 -15.40 -3.43 -14.51
CA GLN A 88 -15.13 -4.83 -14.21
C GLN A 88 -13.89 -5.03 -13.32
N GLN A 89 -12.85 -4.22 -13.53
CA GLN A 89 -11.65 -4.28 -12.69
C GLN A 89 -11.93 -3.79 -11.27
N GLN A 90 -12.65 -2.67 -11.13
CA GLN A 90 -12.98 -2.12 -9.82
C GLN A 90 -14.00 -2.97 -9.06
N ALA A 91 -14.90 -3.67 -9.76
CA ALA A 91 -15.80 -4.63 -9.12
C ALA A 91 -15.03 -5.73 -8.37
N LYS A 92 -13.96 -6.28 -8.98
CA LYS A 92 -13.08 -7.25 -8.31
C LYS A 92 -12.39 -6.68 -7.07
N TYR A 93 -12.04 -5.38 -7.11
CA TYR A 93 -11.50 -4.70 -5.93
C TYR A 93 -12.56 -4.66 -4.82
N PHE A 94 -13.78 -4.22 -5.13
CA PHE A 94 -14.87 -4.16 -4.15
C PHE A 94 -15.21 -5.53 -3.56
N ASP A 95 -15.32 -6.56 -4.40
CA ASP A 95 -15.54 -7.95 -3.96
C ASP A 95 -14.44 -8.41 -3.00
N ALA A 96 -13.17 -8.15 -3.32
CA ALA A 96 -12.05 -8.52 -2.45
C ALA A 96 -12.12 -7.83 -1.08
N ILE A 97 -12.56 -6.57 -1.03
CA ILE A 97 -12.81 -5.86 0.22
C ILE A 97 -13.99 -6.50 0.98
N PHE A 98 -15.11 -6.73 0.31
CA PHE A 98 -16.33 -7.26 0.91
C PHE A 98 -16.12 -8.68 1.46
N ASP A 99 -15.41 -9.54 0.73
CA ASP A 99 -15.00 -10.88 1.16
C ASP A 99 -14.08 -10.83 2.38
N ALA A 100 -13.12 -9.90 2.37
CA ALA A 100 -12.20 -9.75 3.49
C ALA A 100 -12.94 -9.33 4.76
N VAL A 101 -13.86 -8.37 4.69
CA VAL A 101 -14.59 -7.91 5.88
C VAL A 101 -15.71 -8.88 6.29
N SER A 102 -16.25 -9.67 5.38
CA SER A 102 -17.26 -10.70 5.70
C SER A 102 -16.65 -11.92 6.40
N SER A 103 -15.36 -12.20 6.18
CA SER A 103 -14.66 -13.34 6.78
C SER A 103 -14.88 -13.46 8.28
N THR A 104 -15.16 -14.68 8.73
CA THR A 104 -15.37 -15.08 10.14
C THR A 104 -14.07 -15.33 10.90
N ASP A 105 -12.92 -15.13 10.28
CA ASP A 105 -11.62 -15.27 10.94
C ASP A 105 -11.51 -14.28 12.13
N ASN A 106 -11.28 -14.76 13.35
CA ASN A 106 -11.22 -13.88 14.52
C ASN A 106 -9.81 -13.36 14.81
N HIS A 107 -8.81 -13.68 13.99
CA HIS A 107 -7.43 -13.23 14.20
C HIS A 107 -7.22 -11.72 13.96
N ASN A 108 -8.01 -11.12 13.07
CA ASN A 108 -7.89 -9.71 12.70
C ASN A 108 -9.22 -8.97 12.94
N THR A 109 -9.13 -7.72 13.40
CA THR A 109 -10.29 -6.81 13.45
C THR A 109 -10.82 -6.55 12.03
N LYS A 110 -12.09 -6.14 11.89
CA LYS A 110 -12.70 -5.86 10.58
C LYS A 110 -11.95 -4.73 9.85
N GLU A 111 -11.50 -3.72 10.57
CA GLU A 111 -10.65 -2.65 10.06
C GLU A 111 -9.29 -3.17 9.55
N GLN A 112 -8.63 -4.06 10.31
CA GLN A 112 -7.37 -4.68 9.87
C GLN A 112 -7.56 -5.53 8.60
N LYS A 113 -8.66 -6.28 8.52
CA LYS A 113 -9.00 -7.07 7.32
C LYS A 113 -9.22 -6.17 6.10
N TYR A 114 -9.95 -5.07 6.28
CA TYR A 114 -10.11 -4.05 5.25
C TYR A 114 -8.75 -3.50 4.79
N ARG A 115 -7.90 -3.07 5.71
CA ARG A 115 -6.56 -2.53 5.39
C ARG A 115 -5.68 -3.54 4.66
N ILE A 116 -5.65 -4.79 5.12
CA ILE A 116 -4.88 -5.87 4.47
C ILE A 116 -5.40 -6.11 3.05
N ALA A 117 -6.72 -6.16 2.85
CA ALA A 117 -7.31 -6.37 1.54
C ALA A 117 -7.04 -5.19 0.60
N ALA A 118 -7.23 -3.96 1.07
CA ALA A 118 -6.92 -2.76 0.29
C ALA A 118 -5.45 -2.73 -0.13
N ASN A 119 -4.51 -3.04 0.78
CA ASN A 119 -3.07 -3.11 0.48
C ASN A 119 -2.73 -4.18 -0.56
N LYS A 120 -3.36 -5.37 -0.49
CA LYS A 120 -3.20 -6.41 -1.52
C LYS A 120 -3.70 -5.96 -2.90
N CYS A 121 -4.68 -5.05 -2.92
CA CYS A 121 -5.29 -4.52 -4.13
C CYS A 121 -4.73 -3.14 -4.55
N GLY A 122 -3.53 -2.78 -4.09
CA GLY A 122 -2.82 -1.56 -4.52
C GLY A 122 -2.90 -0.38 -3.53
N GLY A 123 -3.41 -0.59 -2.32
CA GLY A 123 -3.33 0.36 -1.20
C GLY A 123 -4.23 1.58 -1.32
N ARG A 124 -5.07 1.67 -2.35
CA ARG A 124 -5.98 2.80 -2.51
C ARG A 124 -7.20 2.68 -1.58
N PRO A 125 -7.67 3.79 -0.99
CA PRO A 125 -8.94 3.82 -0.25
C PRO A 125 -10.14 3.50 -1.16
N ILE A 126 -11.20 2.93 -0.58
CA ILE A 126 -12.35 2.42 -1.33
C ILE A 126 -13.19 3.55 -1.92
N GLU A 127 -13.34 4.64 -1.17
CA GLU A 127 -13.99 5.88 -1.55
C GLU A 127 -13.26 6.59 -2.69
N ALA A 128 -11.92 6.51 -2.72
CA ALA A 128 -11.15 7.10 -3.81
C ALA A 128 -11.42 6.37 -5.14
N ILE A 129 -11.51 5.03 -5.10
CA ILE A 129 -11.84 4.22 -6.26
C ILE A 129 -13.26 4.51 -6.75
N LEU A 130 -14.23 4.54 -5.84
CA LEU A 130 -15.62 4.83 -6.21
C LEU A 130 -15.75 6.26 -6.76
N LYS A 131 -15.07 7.24 -6.17
CA LYS A 131 -15.07 8.64 -6.63
C LYS A 131 -14.59 8.77 -8.06
N ASP A 132 -13.47 8.13 -8.41
CA ASP A 132 -12.93 8.14 -9.78
C ASP A 132 -13.91 7.51 -10.78
N LEU A 133 -14.58 6.43 -10.35
CA LEU A 133 -15.56 5.73 -11.16
C LEU A 133 -16.81 6.60 -11.40
N LEU A 134 -17.32 7.26 -10.36
CA LEU A 134 -18.45 8.19 -10.43
C LEU A 134 -18.14 9.43 -11.28
N GLN A 135 -16.91 9.94 -11.23
CA GLN A 135 -16.49 11.06 -12.08
C GLN A 135 -16.55 10.70 -13.56
N GLN A 136 -16.02 9.53 -13.92
CA GLN A 136 -16.07 9.04 -15.31
C GLN A 136 -17.50 8.72 -15.75
N ALA A 137 -18.28 8.11 -14.86
CA ALA A 137 -19.69 7.82 -15.04
C ALA A 137 -20.50 9.09 -15.36
N ALA A 138 -20.36 10.15 -14.57
CA ALA A 138 -21.03 11.43 -14.80
C ALA A 138 -20.62 12.08 -16.14
N GLY A 139 -19.33 11.99 -16.50
CA GLY A 139 -18.80 12.47 -17.77
C GLY A 139 -19.40 11.76 -18.98
N LEU A 140 -19.58 10.44 -18.90
CA LEU A 140 -20.22 9.64 -19.95
C LEU A 140 -21.73 9.87 -20.00
N ALA A 141 -22.39 9.94 -18.85
CA ALA A 141 -23.83 10.18 -18.76
C ALA A 141 -24.21 11.50 -19.45
N THR A 142 -23.42 12.56 -19.24
CA THR A 142 -23.64 13.86 -19.88
C THR A 142 -23.62 13.79 -21.41
N LYS A 143 -22.82 12.88 -22.00
CA LYS A 143 -22.64 12.75 -23.45
C LYS A 143 -23.61 11.78 -24.11
N LEU A 144 -23.92 10.67 -23.45
CA LEU A 144 -24.58 9.52 -24.07
C LEU A 144 -25.97 9.21 -23.50
N VAL A 145 -26.31 9.76 -22.33
CA VAL A 145 -27.56 9.43 -21.63
C VAL A 145 -28.50 10.64 -21.68
N ALA A 146 -29.78 10.39 -21.97
CA ALA A 146 -30.81 11.45 -22.00
C ALA A 146 -31.50 11.63 -20.63
N ASP A 147 -31.44 10.63 -19.76
CA ASP A 147 -32.03 10.63 -18.43
C ASP A 147 -31.33 11.65 -17.51
N GLU A 148 -32.02 12.76 -17.21
CA GLU A 148 -31.53 13.82 -16.32
C GLU A 148 -31.57 13.43 -14.85
N ASP A 149 -32.50 12.56 -14.44
CA ASP A 149 -32.60 12.09 -13.06
C ASP A 149 -31.39 11.22 -12.72
N LEU A 150 -30.98 10.35 -13.65
CA LEU A 150 -29.77 9.54 -13.51
C LEU A 150 -28.49 10.40 -13.45
N LYS A 151 -28.40 11.46 -14.26
CA LYS A 151 -27.27 12.40 -14.21
C LYS A 151 -27.20 13.11 -12.86
N SER A 152 -28.35 13.57 -12.37
CA SER A 152 -28.47 14.22 -11.07
C SER A 152 -28.07 13.27 -9.93
N ALA A 153 -28.55 12.03 -9.98
CA ALA A 153 -28.20 11.00 -9.00
C ALA A 153 -26.70 10.67 -9.00
N LEU A 154 -26.06 10.56 -10.17
CA LEU A 154 -24.61 10.33 -10.27
C LEU A 154 -23.80 11.49 -9.68
N LYS A 155 -24.25 12.73 -9.91
CA LYS A 155 -23.62 13.92 -9.34
C LYS A 155 -23.76 13.96 -7.83
N ALA A 156 -24.96 13.68 -7.31
CA ALA A 156 -25.21 13.64 -5.87
C ALA A 156 -24.36 12.54 -5.20
N ALA A 157 -24.28 11.36 -5.79
CA ALA A 157 -23.42 10.26 -5.36
C ALA A 157 -21.94 10.67 -5.34
N TYR A 158 -21.46 11.34 -6.39
CA TYR A 158 -20.09 11.86 -6.43
C TYR A 158 -19.82 12.85 -5.29
N ASP A 159 -20.73 13.80 -5.08
CA ASP A 159 -20.60 14.83 -4.05
C ASP A 159 -20.68 14.24 -2.62
N GLU A 160 -21.43 13.16 -2.42
CA GLU A 160 -21.48 12.42 -1.16
C GLU A 160 -20.15 11.71 -0.89
N VAL A 161 -19.64 10.94 -1.85
CA VAL A 161 -18.36 10.21 -1.72
C VAL A 161 -17.19 11.19 -1.58
N ALA A 162 -17.24 12.35 -2.24
CA ALA A 162 -16.19 13.36 -2.17
C ALA A 162 -16.05 14.04 -0.79
N LYS A 163 -17.08 13.96 0.06
CA LYS A 163 -17.07 14.51 1.43
C LYS A 163 -16.51 13.55 2.47
N LEU A 164 -16.30 12.29 2.09
CA LEU A 164 -15.78 11.28 3.00
C LEU A 164 -14.36 11.62 3.45
N THR A 165 -14.10 11.41 4.73
CA THR A 165 -12.72 11.38 5.24
C THR A 165 -12.02 10.12 4.73
N PRO A 166 -10.73 10.20 4.35
CA PRO A 166 -9.98 9.04 3.91
C PRO A 166 -10.07 7.88 4.92
N SER A 167 -10.50 6.70 4.48
CA SER A 167 -10.66 5.52 5.35
C SER A 167 -9.35 4.77 5.58
N LEU A 168 -8.33 5.05 4.76
CA LEU A 168 -6.96 4.60 4.97
C LEU A 168 -6.11 5.84 5.14
N ALA A 169 -5.31 5.88 6.20
CA ALA A 169 -4.25 6.88 6.31
C ALA A 169 -3.23 6.63 5.18
N GLU A 170 -2.72 7.70 4.57
CA GLU A 170 -1.44 7.59 3.88
C GLU A 170 -0.42 7.17 4.93
N ASP A 171 0.30 6.07 4.68
CA ASP A 171 1.43 5.69 5.52
C ASP A 171 2.44 6.84 5.46
N VAL A 172 2.37 7.74 6.44
CA VAL A 172 3.46 8.64 6.79
C VAL A 172 4.59 7.69 7.15
N GLU A 173 5.55 7.57 6.23
CA GLU A 173 6.81 6.81 6.33
C GLU A 173 6.96 6.06 7.65
N GLY A 174 6.70 4.74 7.58
CA GLY A 174 6.53 3.88 8.73
C GLY A 174 7.51 4.13 9.87
N HIS A 175 6.97 4.54 11.02
CA HIS A 175 7.61 4.27 12.28
C HIS A 175 7.77 2.75 12.42
N VAL A 176 8.95 2.23 12.09
CA VAL A 176 9.33 0.85 12.38
C VAL A 176 9.50 0.75 13.90
N ALA A 177 8.45 0.34 14.60
CA ALA A 177 8.55 -0.04 16.01
C ALA A 177 9.16 -1.45 16.09
N ILE A 178 10.48 -1.52 16.26
CA ILE A 178 11.17 -2.77 16.58
C ILE A 178 10.98 -3.05 18.07
N ASN A 179 10.03 -3.92 18.40
CA ASN A 179 9.86 -4.41 19.77
C ASN A 179 10.76 -5.64 19.98
N ASN A 180 11.79 -5.50 20.82
CA ASN A 180 12.63 -6.62 21.22
C ASN A 180 12.00 -7.31 22.44
N TYR A 181 11.52 -8.54 22.27
CA TYR A 181 11.03 -9.38 23.36
C TYR A 181 12.05 -10.48 23.65
N GLY A 182 12.62 -10.46 24.85
CA GLY A 182 13.60 -11.44 25.32
C GLY A 182 14.37 -10.93 26.53
N ASP A 183 14.87 -11.85 27.35
CA ASP A 183 15.73 -11.52 28.47
C ASP A 183 17.15 -11.23 27.95
N GLY A 184 17.54 -9.96 27.97
CA GLY A 184 18.84 -9.50 27.51
C GLY A 184 19.05 -8.01 27.80
N VAL A 185 20.31 -7.58 27.83
CA VAL A 185 20.65 -6.17 28.07
C VAL A 185 20.36 -5.37 26.79
N GLN A 186 19.38 -4.46 26.86
CA GLN A 186 19.10 -3.51 25.79
C GLN A 186 19.88 -2.22 26.04
N LEU A 187 20.76 -1.86 25.10
CA LEU A 187 21.51 -0.61 25.17
C LEU A 187 20.70 0.50 24.49
N TYR A 188 20.05 1.34 25.29
CA TYR A 188 19.32 2.52 24.81
C TYR A 188 20.29 3.71 24.66
N HIS A 189 20.40 4.25 23.44
CA HIS A 189 21.20 5.44 23.15
C HIS A 189 20.30 6.54 22.59
N ALA A 190 20.00 7.56 23.41
CA ALA A 190 19.17 8.71 23.02
C ALA A 190 19.95 10.02 22.86
N GLY A 191 21.29 9.96 22.91
CA GLY A 191 22.16 11.10 22.68
C GLY A 191 22.76 11.11 21.28
N GLU A 192 23.39 12.21 20.90
CA GLU A 192 24.23 12.31 19.71
C GLU A 192 25.63 11.73 19.99
N GLY A 193 26.16 10.94 19.05
CA GLY A 193 27.48 10.31 19.14
C GLY A 193 27.50 8.84 18.70
N ASP A 194 28.69 8.28 18.56
CA ASP A 194 28.88 6.91 18.09
C ASP A 194 28.78 5.89 19.23
N GLN A 195 27.96 4.86 19.03
CA GLN A 195 27.88 3.73 19.95
C GLN A 195 29.02 2.74 19.67
N ASN A 196 30.05 2.77 20.51
CA ASN A 196 31.17 1.84 20.42
C ASN A 196 30.88 0.58 21.25
N HIS A 197 30.81 -0.58 20.58
CA HIS A 197 30.65 -1.88 21.23
C HIS A 197 31.98 -2.65 21.19
N CYS A 198 32.57 -2.95 22.36
CA CYS A 198 33.82 -3.68 22.46
C CYS A 198 33.64 -4.95 23.28
N THR A 199 34.03 -6.10 22.73
CA THR A 199 34.09 -7.39 23.45
C THR A 199 35.51 -7.61 24.01
N GLY A 200 35.88 -6.78 25.01
CA GLY A 200 37.16 -6.83 25.73
C GLY A 200 38.26 -5.90 25.20
N GLY A 201 39.22 -5.53 26.08
CA GLY A 201 40.31 -4.58 25.82
C GLY A 201 40.16 -3.22 26.52
N ASN A 202 41.16 -2.35 26.41
CA ASN A 202 41.08 -0.98 26.94
C ASN A 202 40.49 -0.04 25.89
N GLN A 203 39.37 0.61 26.23
CA GLN A 203 38.74 1.63 25.40
C GLN A 203 39.16 3.03 25.87
N TYR A 204 39.64 3.85 24.94
CA TYR A 204 39.98 5.26 25.22
C TYR A 204 39.05 6.15 24.40
N ASN A 205 38.06 6.75 25.06
CA ASN A 205 37.18 7.74 24.44
C ASN A 205 37.70 9.13 24.79
N GLY A 206 38.08 9.92 23.79
CA GLY A 206 38.61 11.27 23.99
C GLY A 206 37.78 12.30 23.25
N ASN A 207 37.13 13.20 23.98
CA ASN A 207 36.75 14.49 23.43
C ASN A 207 37.87 15.49 23.83
N GLY A 208 38.92 15.58 23.02
CA GLY A 208 39.95 16.63 23.15
C GLY A 208 41.23 16.35 23.96
N TYR A 209 41.75 15.13 24.05
CA TYR A 209 43.09 14.88 24.62
C TYR A 209 44.09 14.34 23.58
N ASN A 210 45.22 15.03 23.42
CA ASN A 210 46.38 14.55 22.67
C ASN A 210 47.15 13.54 23.53
N PHE A 211 47.24 12.30 23.08
CA PHE A 211 48.07 11.27 23.71
C PHE A 211 49.52 11.39 23.24
N HIS A 212 50.43 11.76 24.14
CA HIS A 212 51.86 11.54 23.92
C HIS A 212 52.23 10.14 24.41
N THR A 213 52.41 9.21 23.48
CA THR A 213 53.00 7.91 23.81
C THR A 213 54.51 8.07 23.91
N SER A 214 55.04 8.19 25.13
CA SER A 214 56.46 7.92 25.37
C SER A 214 56.66 6.42 25.27
N SER A 215 57.42 5.97 24.27
CA SER A 215 57.84 4.56 24.15
C SER A 215 58.52 4.10 25.44
N PRO A 216 58.29 2.86 25.89
CA PRO A 216 58.98 2.33 27.05
C PRO A 216 60.50 2.23 26.76
N PRO A 217 61.37 2.37 27.77
CA PRO A 217 62.81 2.21 27.58
C PRO A 217 63.09 0.80 27.06
N LYS A 218 64.03 0.70 26.10
CA LYS A 218 64.49 -0.60 25.61
C LYS A 218 65.15 -1.36 26.76
N ASP A 219 64.67 -2.58 26.98
CA ASP A 219 65.18 -3.53 27.95
C ASP A 219 66.60 -3.97 27.53
N GLU A 220 67.62 -3.35 28.12
CA GLU A 220 68.99 -3.84 28.03
C GLU A 220 69.21 -4.88 29.12
N GLY A 221 69.31 -6.17 28.77
CA GLY A 221 69.82 -7.14 29.75
C GLY A 221 69.59 -8.64 29.60
N SER A 222 69.27 -9.20 28.43
CA SER A 222 69.45 -10.65 28.24
C SER A 222 70.94 -10.98 28.07
N ARG A 223 71.67 -11.16 29.18
CA ARG A 223 73.02 -11.73 29.18
C ARG A 223 72.94 -13.23 28.88
N THR A 224 73.56 -13.65 27.79
CA THR A 224 73.71 -15.04 27.34
C THR A 224 74.62 -15.83 28.27
N ASN A 225 74.41 -17.15 28.34
CA ASN A 225 75.11 -18.09 29.24
C ASN A 225 76.64 -18.11 29.10
N GLU A 226 77.22 -17.54 28.05
CA GLU A 226 78.67 -17.41 27.87
C GLU A 226 79.32 -16.44 28.87
N GLN A 227 78.58 -15.45 29.39
CA GLN A 227 79.13 -14.50 30.39
C GLN A 227 79.14 -15.06 31.82
N LYS A 228 78.46 -16.18 32.09
CA LYS A 228 78.53 -16.86 33.40
C LYS A 228 79.75 -17.78 33.53
N GLU A 229 80.24 -18.37 32.44
CA GLU A 229 81.42 -19.24 32.46
C GLU A 229 82.75 -18.45 32.59
N GLU A 230 82.81 -17.20 32.12
CA GLU A 230 83.99 -16.34 32.31
C GLU A 230 84.13 -15.78 33.74
N GLU A 231 83.01 -15.56 34.45
CA GLU A 231 83.04 -15.11 35.86
C GLU A 231 83.42 -16.23 36.84
N GLU A 232 83.12 -17.49 36.52
CA GLU A 232 83.49 -18.65 37.35
C GLU A 232 84.98 -18.99 37.21
N LYS A 233 85.57 -18.84 36.02
CA LYS A 233 87.02 -18.98 35.80
C LYS A 233 87.87 -17.87 36.45
N GLN A 234 87.33 -16.66 36.62
CA GLN A 234 88.03 -15.57 37.31
C GLN A 234 87.95 -15.65 38.84
N ARG A 235 86.99 -16.41 39.41
CA ARG A 235 86.92 -16.68 40.85
C ARG A 235 87.92 -17.74 41.34
N ASP A 236 88.28 -18.70 40.50
CA ASP A 236 89.25 -19.75 40.85
C ASP A 236 90.72 -19.32 40.71
N GLN A 237 91.03 -18.18 40.08
CA GLN A 237 92.40 -17.62 40.03
C GLN A 237 92.72 -16.66 41.20
N ARG A 238 91.82 -16.50 42.18
CA ARG A 238 92.04 -15.68 43.38
C ARG A 238 91.94 -16.47 44.69
N ARG A 239 92.16 -17.79 44.64
CA ARG A 239 92.43 -18.66 45.81
C ARG A 239 93.80 -19.30 45.70
#